data_AF-A0A397AAE8-F1
#
_entry.id   AF-A0A397AAE8-F1
#
_cell.length_a   1.000
_cell.length_b   1.000
_cell.length_c   1.000
_cell.angle_alpha   90.00
_cell.angle_beta   90.00
_cell.angle_gamma   90.00
#
_symmetry.space_group_name_H-M   'P 1'
#
loop_
_entity.id
_entity.type
_entity.pdbx_description
1 polymer ?
#
loop_
_entity_poly.entity_id
_entity_poly.type
_entity_poly.pdbx_seq_one_letter_code
_entity_poly.pdbx_strand_id
1 'polypeptide(L)'
;MEQRKRKQVRYNNGHRKSLLAAFDATTGISEREFCRQKKLAFSTWRDWRRRKDKIILSKRHSRRTTLGGQGHRELIPYKDELLAYMRDRRGTERYVRVFHLMWWIKANKKPWLEQYLATKTNEEVAYRSFRTLLLRFSYRHRFRHRVPCKNKVSQKVLDAVWLGYAATFWNKYAPYDKRQIINVDETGVSTTAAW
;
A
#
# COMPACT_ATOMS: atom_id res chain seq x y z
N MET A 1 -1.32 -17.19 36.33
CA MET A 1 -2.53 -17.56 35.56
C MET A 1 -2.41 -16.99 34.16
N GLU A 2 -2.21 -17.84 33.16
CA GLU A 2 -2.06 -17.44 31.77
C GLU A 2 -3.41 -16.95 31.24
N GLN A 3 -3.53 -15.64 30.95
CA GLN A 3 -4.74 -15.09 30.36
C GLN A 3 -4.91 -15.66 28.95
N ARG A 4 -5.76 -16.68 28.81
CA ARG A 4 -6.19 -17.22 27.52
C ARG A 4 -6.66 -16.08 26.62
N LYS A 5 -5.90 -15.79 25.54
CA LYS A 5 -6.31 -14.85 24.49
C LYS A 5 -7.70 -15.21 23.99
N ARG A 6 -8.69 -14.34 24.25
CA ARG A 6 -10.07 -14.52 23.84
C ARG A 6 -10.13 -14.63 22.30
N LYS A 7 -10.47 -15.81 21.78
CA LYS A 7 -10.56 -16.07 20.33
C LYS A 7 -11.67 -15.20 19.75
N GLN A 8 -11.32 -14.16 19.02
CA GLN A 8 -12.31 -13.28 18.38
C GLN A 8 -12.98 -14.02 17.22
N VAL A 9 -14.31 -14.19 17.32
CA VAL A 9 -15.10 -14.74 16.22
C VAL A 9 -15.21 -13.69 15.11
N ARG A 10 -14.82 -14.06 13.90
CA ARG A 10 -14.80 -13.16 12.74
C ARG A 10 -16.05 -13.37 11.89
N TYR A 11 -16.82 -12.30 11.71
CA TYR A 11 -18.03 -12.31 10.89
C TYR A 11 -17.80 -11.61 9.55
N ASN A 12 -18.20 -12.26 8.46
CA ASN A 12 -18.25 -11.65 7.13
C ASN A 12 -19.58 -10.91 6.91
N ASN A 13 -19.68 -10.10 5.86
CA ASN A 13 -20.89 -9.34 5.55
C ASN A 13 -22.09 -10.27 5.27
N GLY A 14 -21.87 -11.47 4.72
CA GLY A 14 -22.92 -12.48 4.54
C GLY A 14 -23.57 -12.90 5.87
N HIS A 15 -22.75 -13.27 6.86
CA HIS A 15 -23.23 -13.62 8.21
C HIS A 15 -23.99 -12.45 8.84
N ARG A 16 -23.48 -11.22 8.71
CA ARG A 16 -24.16 -10.03 9.25
C ARG A 16 -25.53 -9.82 8.62
N LYS A 17 -25.61 -9.86 7.27
CA LYS A 17 -26.87 -9.68 6.54
C LYS A 17 -27.88 -10.78 6.87
N SER A 18 -27.43 -12.03 6.88
CA SER A 18 -28.29 -13.19 7.21
C SER A 18 -28.85 -13.11 8.63
N LEU A 19 -28.03 -12.75 9.63
CA LEU A 19 -28.50 -12.63 11.01
C LEU A 19 -29.43 -11.42 11.21
N LEU A 20 -29.16 -10.29 10.53
CA LEU A 20 -30.06 -9.13 10.55
C LEU A 20 -31.41 -9.45 9.93
N ALA A 21 -31.43 -10.12 8.77
CA ALA A 21 -32.66 -10.55 8.12
C ALA A 21 -33.42 -11.59 8.96
N ALA A 22 -32.71 -12.56 9.57
CA ALA A 22 -33.33 -13.56 10.44
C ALA A 22 -34.00 -12.92 11.67
N PHE A 23 -33.37 -11.90 12.26
CA PHE A 23 -34.00 -11.15 13.35
C PHE A 23 -35.22 -10.36 12.88
N ASP A 24 -35.13 -9.67 11.74
CA ASP A 24 -36.26 -8.90 11.19
C ASP A 24 -37.45 -9.80 10.82
N ALA A 25 -37.20 -11.06 10.45
CA ALA A 25 -38.23 -12.07 10.18
C ALA A 25 -38.79 -12.74 11.44
N THR A 26 -38.18 -12.52 12.61
CA THR A 26 -38.60 -13.12 13.87
C THR A 26 -39.46 -12.13 14.66
N THR A 27 -40.74 -12.42 14.85
CA THR A 27 -41.65 -11.60 15.66
C THR A 27 -41.64 -12.06 17.12
N GLY A 28 -41.62 -11.11 18.07
CA GLY A 28 -41.83 -11.42 19.49
C GLY A 28 -40.61 -11.89 20.29
N ILE A 29 -39.41 -11.96 19.70
CA ILE A 29 -38.18 -12.31 20.43
C ILE A 29 -37.36 -11.05 20.73
N SER A 30 -36.92 -10.89 21.99
CA SER A 30 -36.03 -9.78 22.36
C SER A 30 -34.65 -9.91 21.69
N GLU A 31 -33.98 -8.78 21.43
CA GLU A 31 -32.62 -8.80 20.84
C GLU A 31 -31.63 -9.63 21.67
N ARG A 32 -31.76 -9.62 23.01
CA ARG A 32 -30.92 -10.41 23.92
C ARG A 32 -31.16 -11.90 23.75
N GLU A 33 -32.43 -12.28 23.63
CA GLU A 33 -32.81 -13.68 23.44
C GLU A 33 -32.36 -14.21 22.08
N PHE A 34 -32.55 -13.44 21.01
CA PHE A 34 -32.00 -13.77 19.70
C PHE A 34 -30.48 -13.97 19.73
N CYS A 35 -29.75 -13.10 20.42
CA CYS A 35 -28.30 -13.23 20.59
C CYS A 35 -27.90 -14.50 21.35
N ARG A 36 -28.64 -14.88 22.40
CA ARG A 36 -28.41 -16.14 23.14
C ARG A 36 -28.59 -17.34 22.22
N GLN A 37 -29.70 -17.40 21.49
CA GLN A 37 -30.01 -18.51 20.57
C GLN A 37 -28.98 -18.64 19.44
N LYS A 38 -28.53 -17.52 18.86
CA LYS A 38 -27.54 -17.51 17.78
C LYS A 38 -26.08 -17.51 18.25
N LYS A 39 -25.83 -17.67 19.56
CA LYS A 39 -24.49 -17.66 20.19
C LYS A 39 -23.67 -16.42 19.80
N LEU A 40 -24.35 -15.27 19.72
CA LEU A 40 -23.77 -13.98 19.34
C LEU A 40 -23.55 -13.11 20.58
N ALA A 41 -22.38 -12.48 20.69
CA ALA A 41 -22.15 -11.50 21.75
C ALA A 41 -23.08 -10.28 21.55
N PHE A 42 -23.86 -9.93 22.57
CA PHE A 42 -24.83 -8.83 22.51
C PHE A 42 -24.19 -7.48 22.12
N SER A 43 -22.95 -7.23 22.56
CA SER A 43 -22.19 -6.04 22.17
C SER A 43 -21.94 -5.96 20.66
N THR A 44 -21.63 -7.09 20.03
CA THR A 44 -21.41 -7.20 18.58
C THR A 44 -22.72 -6.97 17.82
N TRP A 45 -23.82 -7.53 18.31
CA TRP A 45 -25.15 -7.33 17.74
C TRP A 45 -25.58 -5.87 17.79
N ARG A 46 -25.44 -5.22 18.95
CA ARG A 46 -25.78 -3.80 19.13
C ARG A 46 -25.00 -2.90 18.17
N ASP A 47 -23.72 -3.22 17.96
CA ASP A 47 -22.87 -2.52 16.99
C ASP A 47 -23.33 -2.66 15.54
N TRP A 48 -23.89 -3.82 15.18
CA TRP A 48 -24.44 -4.07 13.87
C TRP A 48 -25.81 -3.42 13.70
N ARG A 49 -26.67 -3.45 14.72
CA ARG A 49 -27.96 -2.75 14.73
C ARG A 49 -27.79 -1.25 14.48
N ARG A 50 -26.83 -0.61 15.16
CA ARG A 50 -26.47 0.81 14.92
C ARG A 50 -25.95 1.09 13.51
N ARG A 51 -25.44 0.09 12.79
CA ARG A 51 -24.89 0.20 11.43
C ARG A 51 -25.71 -0.61 10.42
N LYS A 52 -26.97 -0.95 10.74
CA LYS A 52 -27.80 -1.88 9.98
C LYS A 52 -27.89 -1.46 8.52
N ASP A 53 -28.25 -0.21 8.26
CA ASP A 53 -28.42 0.32 6.90
C ASP A 53 -27.12 0.21 6.10
N LYS A 54 -25.99 0.59 6.69
CA LYS A 54 -24.67 0.48 6.06
C LYS A 54 -24.29 -0.98 5.75
N ILE A 55 -24.69 -1.92 6.59
CA ILE A 55 -24.44 -3.35 6.37
C ILE A 55 -25.32 -3.89 5.24
N ILE A 56 -26.62 -3.61 5.28
CA ILE A 56 -27.62 -4.10 4.31
C ILE A 56 -27.34 -3.52 2.92
N LEU A 57 -27.17 -2.19 2.82
CA LEU A 57 -26.92 -1.46 1.57
C LEU A 57 -25.51 -1.70 1.01
N SER A 58 -24.62 -2.37 1.74
CA SER A 58 -23.26 -2.63 1.24
C SER A 58 -23.33 -3.52 -0.01
N LYS A 59 -22.90 -2.96 -1.15
CA LYS A 59 -22.71 -3.68 -2.43
C LYS A 59 -21.46 -4.58 -2.43
N ARG A 60 -20.69 -4.62 -1.33
CA ARG A 60 -19.47 -5.44 -1.26
C ARG A 60 -19.80 -6.92 -1.16
N HIS A 61 -18.91 -7.74 -1.72
CA HIS A 61 -19.01 -9.19 -1.69
C HIS A 61 -19.20 -9.73 -0.26
N SER A 62 -20.13 -10.66 -0.09
CA SER A 62 -20.58 -11.22 1.21
C SER A 62 -19.45 -11.81 2.06
N ARG A 63 -18.49 -12.49 1.42
CA ARG A 63 -17.28 -13.04 2.09
C ARG A 63 -16.34 -11.99 2.70
N ARG A 64 -16.45 -10.71 2.36
CA ARG A 64 -15.58 -9.66 2.93
C ARG A 64 -16.04 -9.32 4.35
N THR A 65 -15.07 -9.12 5.25
CA THR A 65 -15.33 -8.75 6.65
C THR A 65 -15.45 -7.24 6.87
N THR A 66 -15.03 -6.46 5.87
CA THR A 66 -15.01 -5.01 5.85
C THR A 66 -16.15 -4.47 4.99
N LEU A 67 -16.74 -3.34 5.39
CA LEU A 67 -17.79 -2.66 4.63
C LEU A 67 -17.22 -1.75 3.53
N GLY A 68 -15.89 -1.64 3.41
CA GLY A 68 -15.23 -0.68 2.53
C GLY A 68 -14.98 0.66 3.19
N GLY A 69 -14.34 1.58 2.47
CA GLY A 69 -14.01 2.92 2.98
C GLY A 69 -12.88 2.97 4.03
N GLN A 70 -12.37 1.81 4.43
CA GLN A 70 -11.24 1.66 5.36
C GLN A 70 -9.89 1.71 4.63
N GLY A 71 -9.86 2.26 3.41
CA GLY A 71 -8.61 2.58 2.74
C GLY A 71 -7.90 3.69 3.52
N HIS A 72 -6.58 3.61 3.65
CA HIS A 72 -5.81 4.67 4.28
C HIS A 72 -5.98 5.97 3.49
N ARG A 73 -6.54 7.01 4.12
CA ARG A 73 -6.52 8.37 3.58
C ARG A 73 -5.06 8.82 3.44
N GLU A 74 -4.71 9.41 2.30
CA GLU A 74 -3.44 10.11 2.13
C GLU A 74 -3.49 11.40 2.95
N LEU A 75 -2.68 11.46 4.01
CA LEU A 75 -2.65 12.58 4.96
C LEU A 75 -1.86 13.77 4.41
N ILE A 76 -0.96 13.53 3.45
CA ILE A 76 -0.09 14.56 2.87
C ILE A 76 -0.85 15.26 1.75
N PRO A 77 -1.20 16.55 1.89
CA PRO A 77 -2.01 17.26 0.89
C PRO A 77 -1.27 17.51 -0.43
N TYR A 78 0.05 17.64 -0.38
CA TYR A 78 0.95 17.93 -1.51
C TYR A 78 1.65 16.68 -2.05
N LYS A 79 0.93 15.56 -2.10
CA LYS A 79 1.51 14.25 -2.46
C LYS A 79 2.21 14.25 -3.82
N ASP A 80 1.66 14.95 -4.81
CA ASP A 80 2.13 14.89 -6.18
C ASP A 80 3.48 15.60 -6.33
N GLU A 81 3.66 16.73 -5.64
CA GLU A 81 4.94 17.43 -5.56
C GLU A 81 6.01 16.59 -4.86
N LEU A 82 5.66 15.96 -3.74
CA LEU A 82 6.58 15.08 -3.02
C LEU A 82 6.96 13.86 -3.87
N LEU A 83 6.03 13.32 -4.66
CA LEU A 83 6.31 12.24 -5.61
C LEU A 83 7.19 12.69 -6.77
N ALA A 84 6.96 13.89 -7.31
CA ALA A 84 7.80 14.47 -8.35
C ALA A 84 9.24 14.57 -7.85
N TYR A 85 9.46 15.12 -6.65
CA TYR A 85 10.78 15.17 -6.01
C TYR A 85 11.41 13.78 -5.87
N MET A 86 10.67 12.79 -5.37
CA MET A 86 11.20 11.43 -5.19
C MET A 86 11.56 10.76 -6.52
N ARG A 87 10.77 11.01 -7.58
CA ARG A 87 11.03 10.49 -8.93
C ARG A 87 12.22 11.16 -9.58
N ASP A 88 12.33 12.48 -9.49
CA ASP A 88 13.46 13.26 -9.99
C ASP A 88 14.78 12.80 -9.38
N ARG A 89 14.82 12.63 -8.04
CA ARG A 89 16.00 12.11 -7.36
C ARG A 89 16.40 10.72 -7.85
N ARG A 90 15.43 9.86 -8.18
CA ARG A 90 15.73 8.54 -8.76
C ARG A 90 16.17 8.63 -10.22
N GLY A 91 15.57 9.52 -11.01
CA GLY A 91 15.96 9.76 -12.41
C GLY A 91 17.39 10.28 -12.53
N THR A 92 17.86 11.02 -11.52
CA THR A 92 19.25 11.48 -11.39
C THR A 92 20.18 10.45 -10.71
N GLU A 93 19.76 9.18 -10.61
CA GLU A 93 20.50 8.06 -10.01
C GLU A 93 20.84 8.22 -8.52
N ARG A 94 20.13 9.11 -7.81
CA ARG A 94 20.37 9.37 -6.39
C ARG A 94 19.42 8.54 -5.52
N TYR A 95 19.93 8.02 -4.42
CA TYR A 95 19.10 7.31 -3.46
C TYR A 95 18.11 8.24 -2.75
N VAL A 96 16.94 7.69 -2.39
CA VAL A 96 15.89 8.40 -1.67
C VAL A 96 15.74 7.79 -0.28
N ARG A 97 16.15 8.54 0.76
CA ARG A 97 15.94 8.19 2.17
C ARG A 97 14.85 9.08 2.76
N VAL A 98 14.23 8.61 3.85
CA VAL A 98 13.24 9.39 4.62
C VAL A 98 13.79 10.76 5.01
N PHE A 99 15.08 10.81 5.36
CA PHE A 99 15.79 12.07 5.64
C PHE A 99 15.66 13.10 4.51
N HIS A 100 15.76 12.69 3.25
CA HIS A 100 15.60 13.59 2.10
C HIS A 100 14.17 14.14 2.00
N LEU A 101 13.17 13.29 2.26
CA LEU A 101 11.77 13.73 2.29
C LEU A 101 11.53 14.72 3.42
N MET A 102 12.07 14.45 4.61
CA MET A 102 11.95 15.35 5.77
C MET A 102 12.55 16.72 5.47
N TRP A 103 13.73 16.75 4.87
CA TRP A 103 14.40 17.99 4.52
C TRP A 103 13.66 18.77 3.43
N TRP A 104 13.17 18.09 2.40
CA TRP A 104 12.35 18.70 1.36
C TRP A 104 11.05 19.29 1.92
N ILE A 105 10.37 18.58 2.83
CA ILE A 105 9.15 19.07 3.48
C ILE A 105 9.45 20.26 4.38
N LYS A 106 10.54 20.21 5.15
CA LYS A 106 10.98 21.33 6.00
C LYS A 106 11.24 22.60 5.17
N ALA A 107 11.81 22.46 3.98
CA ALA A 107 12.11 23.58 3.09
C ALA A 107 10.87 24.11 2.35
N ASN A 108 10.01 23.24 1.84
CA ASN A 108 8.95 23.62 0.90
C ASN A 108 7.56 23.71 1.54
N LYS A 109 7.34 23.03 2.66
CA LYS A 109 6.01 22.84 3.28
C LYS A 109 6.07 23.06 4.80
N LYS A 110 6.92 24.00 5.24
CA LYS A 110 7.14 24.35 6.65
C LYS A 110 5.84 24.65 7.42
N PRO A 111 4.90 25.48 6.92
CA PRO A 111 3.68 25.77 7.68
C PRO A 111 2.84 24.52 7.96
N TRP A 112 2.74 23.63 6.98
CA TRP A 112 2.05 22.35 7.16
C TRP A 112 2.78 21.43 8.14
N LEU A 113 4.11 21.39 8.09
CA LEU A 113 4.91 20.59 9.00
C LEU A 113 4.71 21.04 10.45
N GLU A 114 4.74 22.34 10.71
CA GLU A 114 4.52 22.92 12.04
C GLU A 114 3.13 22.58 12.56
N GLN A 115 2.09 22.78 11.75
CA GLN A 115 0.72 22.39 12.10
C GLN A 115 0.61 20.89 12.39
N TYR A 116 1.23 20.05 11.57
CA TYR A 116 1.22 18.61 11.77
C TYR A 116 1.88 18.20 13.09
N LEU A 117 3.05 18.77 13.41
CA LEU A 117 3.78 18.45 14.63
C LEU A 117 3.05 18.97 15.88
N ALA A 118 2.38 20.12 15.80
CA ALA A 118 1.57 20.67 16.90
C ALA A 118 0.40 19.76 17.33
N THR A 119 -0.09 18.88 16.45
CA THR A 119 -1.14 17.90 16.79
C THR A 119 -0.65 16.71 17.64
N LYS A 120 0.60 16.73 18.09
CA LYS A 120 1.27 15.59 18.75
C LYS A 120 1.61 15.97 20.19
N THR A 121 1.52 14.98 21.08
CA THR A 121 1.62 15.21 22.52
C THR A 121 2.98 15.73 22.98
N ASN A 122 4.07 15.26 22.36
CA ASN A 122 5.42 15.72 22.64
C ASN A 122 6.30 15.60 21.38
N GLU A 123 7.49 16.19 21.44
CA GLU A 123 8.41 16.28 20.29
C GLU A 123 8.89 14.90 19.80
N GLU A 124 9.23 13.98 20.70
CA GLU A 124 9.67 12.63 20.32
C GLU A 124 8.58 11.88 19.54
N VAL A 125 7.34 11.92 20.03
CA VAL A 125 6.18 11.32 19.36
C VAL A 125 5.93 12.03 18.04
N ALA A 126 6.08 13.35 17.98
CA ALA A 126 5.91 14.13 16.75
C ALA A 126 6.91 13.68 15.68
N TYR A 127 8.20 13.59 16.04
CA TYR A 127 9.27 13.13 15.15
C TYR A 127 9.06 11.69 14.68
N ARG A 128 8.81 10.75 15.60
CA ARG A 128 8.56 9.34 15.26
C ARG A 128 7.33 9.19 14.36
N SER A 129 6.27 9.95 14.65
CA SER A 129 5.04 9.97 13.86
C SER A 129 5.30 10.49 12.46
N PHE A 130 6.02 11.60 12.31
CA PHE A 130 6.36 12.19 11.02
C PHE A 130 7.24 11.25 10.18
N ARG A 131 8.30 10.68 10.78
CA ARG A 131 9.15 9.68 10.11
C ARG A 131 8.33 8.47 9.62
N THR A 132 7.41 7.98 10.45
CA THR A 132 6.54 6.85 10.12
C THR A 132 5.56 7.20 8.99
N LEU A 133 5.02 8.41 8.98
CA LEU A 133 4.16 8.91 7.91
C LEU A 133 4.88 8.85 6.55
N LEU A 134 6.12 9.34 6.49
CA LEU A 134 6.93 9.35 5.27
C LEU A 134 7.37 7.96 4.80
N LEU A 135 7.67 7.05 5.73
CA LEU A 135 7.93 5.65 5.39
C LEU A 135 6.71 4.99 4.75
N ARG A 136 5.54 5.17 5.35
CA ARG A 136 4.28 4.62 4.82
C ARG A 136 3.92 5.23 3.48
N PHE A 137 4.13 6.53 3.32
CA PHE A 137 3.96 7.22 2.04
C PHE A 137 4.85 6.61 0.97
N SER A 138 6.16 6.49 1.23
CA SER A 138 7.12 5.88 0.30
C SER A 138 6.71 4.46 -0.09
N TYR A 139 6.35 3.62 0.88
CA TYR A 139 5.92 2.25 0.63
C TYR A 139 4.67 2.18 -0.25
N ARG A 140 3.67 3.03 0.02
CA ARG A 140 2.41 3.11 -0.76
C ARG A 140 2.67 3.46 -2.22
N HIS A 141 3.62 4.35 -2.48
CA HIS A 141 3.99 4.75 -3.84
C HIS A 141 5.10 3.88 -4.44
N ARG A 142 5.28 2.66 -3.93
CA ARG A 142 6.21 1.64 -4.46
C ARG A 142 7.70 2.01 -4.36
N PHE A 143 8.04 3.00 -3.54
CA PHE A 143 9.43 3.26 -3.15
C PHE A 143 9.83 2.28 -2.06
N ARG A 144 10.31 1.12 -2.49
CA ARG A 144 10.89 0.09 -1.61
C ARG A 144 12.38 0.35 -1.42
N HIS A 145 12.88 -0.15 -0.28
CA HIS A 145 14.33 -0.29 -0.08
C HIS A 145 14.93 -1.11 -1.22
N ARG A 146 16.05 -0.64 -1.75
CA ARG A 146 16.85 -1.34 -2.76
C ARG A 146 18.29 -1.30 -2.31
N VAL A 147 19.00 -2.41 -2.49
CA VAL A 147 20.45 -2.44 -2.32
C VAL A 147 21.05 -1.57 -3.42
N PRO A 148 21.94 -0.62 -3.10
CA PRO A 148 22.68 0.12 -4.11
C PRO A 148 23.46 -0.86 -4.99
N CYS A 149 23.12 -0.93 -6.28
CA CYS A 149 23.94 -1.63 -7.25
C CYS A 149 24.98 -0.63 -7.79
N LYS A 150 26.25 -1.06 -7.85
CA LYS A 150 27.29 -0.26 -8.48
C LYS A 150 27.18 -0.45 -9.99
N ASN A 151 26.61 0.53 -10.67
CA ASN A 151 26.66 0.58 -12.13
C ASN A 151 28.04 1.08 -12.55
N LYS A 152 28.64 0.45 -13.58
CA LYS A 152 29.92 0.88 -14.14
C LYS A 152 29.79 2.19 -14.95
N VAL A 153 28.59 2.46 -15.44
CA VAL A 153 28.26 3.55 -16.36
C VAL A 153 26.91 4.14 -15.94
N SER A 154 26.71 5.44 -16.12
CA SER A 154 25.42 6.09 -15.81
C SER A 154 24.34 5.70 -16.82
N GLN A 155 23.09 5.70 -16.36
CA GLN A 155 21.92 5.43 -17.19
C GLN A 155 21.85 6.36 -18.39
N LYS A 156 22.20 7.64 -18.22
CA LYS A 156 22.24 8.62 -19.32
C LYS A 156 23.18 8.18 -20.45
N VAL A 157 24.35 7.64 -20.11
CA VAL A 157 25.30 7.15 -21.11
C VAL A 157 24.78 5.85 -21.74
N LEU A 158 24.21 4.94 -20.95
CA LEU A 158 23.59 3.72 -21.47
C LEU A 158 22.44 4.03 -22.44
N ASP A 159 21.57 4.98 -22.11
CA ASP A 159 20.45 5.41 -22.95
C ASP A 159 20.96 6.01 -24.27
N ALA A 160 22.00 6.84 -24.22
CA ALA A 160 22.60 7.43 -25.42
C ALA A 160 23.23 6.37 -26.34
N VAL A 161 24.00 5.43 -25.77
CA VAL A 161 24.60 4.31 -26.52
C VAL A 161 23.50 3.42 -27.11
N TRP A 162 22.47 3.11 -26.33
CA TRP A 162 21.35 2.28 -26.77
C TRP A 162 20.57 2.96 -27.91
N LEU A 163 20.28 4.25 -27.83
CA LEU A 163 19.59 4.99 -28.89
C LEU A 163 20.41 5.01 -30.20
N GLY A 164 21.72 5.25 -30.11
CA GLY A 164 22.60 5.20 -31.27
C GLY A 164 22.69 3.80 -31.89
N TYR A 165 22.83 2.77 -31.05
CA TYR A 165 22.80 1.38 -31.49
C TYR A 165 21.46 1.02 -32.15
N ALA A 166 20.33 1.37 -31.53
CA ALA A 166 19.01 1.08 -32.08
C ALA A 166 18.81 1.75 -33.45
N ALA A 167 19.22 3.01 -33.59
CA ALA A 167 19.14 3.73 -34.86
C ALA A 167 19.99 3.04 -35.95
N THR A 168 21.25 2.72 -35.65
CA THR A 168 22.14 2.04 -36.61
C THR A 168 21.65 0.64 -36.98
N PHE A 169 21.19 -0.13 -35.99
CA PHE A 169 20.64 -1.46 -36.19
C PHE A 169 19.41 -1.42 -37.11
N TRP A 170 18.43 -0.58 -36.80
CA TRP A 170 17.20 -0.53 -37.60
C TRP A 170 17.42 0.10 -38.96
N ASN A 171 18.32 1.07 -39.13
CA ASN A 171 18.69 1.57 -40.45
C ASN A 171 19.22 0.46 -41.37
N LYS A 172 19.98 -0.49 -40.82
CA LYS A 172 20.58 -1.59 -41.60
C LYS A 172 19.63 -2.77 -41.80
N TYR A 173 18.87 -3.13 -40.76
CA TYR A 173 18.12 -4.39 -40.71
C TYR A 173 16.60 -4.23 -40.79
N ALA A 174 16.05 -3.00 -40.85
CA ALA A 174 14.61 -2.78 -41.04
C ALA A 174 14.00 -3.48 -42.28
N PRO A 175 14.72 -3.65 -43.42
CA PRO A 175 14.14 -4.35 -44.58
C PRO A 175 13.98 -5.86 -44.40
N TYR A 176 14.66 -6.49 -43.43
CA TYR A 176 14.59 -7.94 -43.23
C TYR A 176 13.31 -8.31 -42.48
N ASP A 177 12.76 -9.50 -42.76
CA ASP A 177 11.67 -10.03 -41.95
C ASP A 177 12.16 -10.24 -40.51
N LYS A 178 11.38 -9.77 -39.54
CA LYS A 178 11.68 -9.94 -38.10
C LYS A 178 11.90 -11.40 -37.72
N ARG A 179 11.29 -12.36 -38.44
CA ARG A 179 11.50 -13.80 -38.26
C ARG A 179 12.93 -14.26 -38.56
N GLN A 180 13.69 -13.47 -39.33
CA GLN A 180 15.09 -13.75 -39.67
C GLN A 180 16.07 -13.11 -38.68
N ILE A 181 15.59 -12.27 -37.74
CA ILE A 181 16.42 -11.63 -36.73
C ILE A 181 16.41 -12.51 -35.47
N ILE A 182 17.55 -13.15 -35.19
CA ILE A 182 17.70 -14.08 -34.06
C ILE A 182 18.52 -13.37 -32.97
N ASN A 183 18.02 -13.37 -31.73
CA ASN A 183 18.78 -12.91 -30.57
C ASN A 183 19.70 -14.03 -30.09
N VAL A 184 20.99 -13.77 -29.99
CA VAL A 184 22.00 -14.72 -29.50
C VAL A 184 22.76 -14.06 -28.35
N ASP A 185 22.75 -14.70 -27.19
CA ASP A 185 23.55 -14.27 -26.02
C ASP A 185 24.12 -15.48 -25.29
N GLU A 186 25.34 -15.33 -24.77
CA GLU A 186 26.00 -16.34 -23.97
C GLU A 186 25.62 -16.15 -22.49
N THR A 187 24.90 -17.11 -21.93
CA THR A 187 24.65 -17.17 -20.49
C THR A 187 25.71 -18.03 -19.81
N GLY A 188 26.59 -17.42 -19.02
CA GLY A 188 27.58 -18.16 -18.23
C GLY A 188 26.90 -19.05 -17.18
N VAL A 189 27.13 -20.36 -17.25
CA VAL A 189 26.64 -21.33 -16.26
C VAL A 189 27.78 -21.65 -15.29
N SER A 190 27.64 -21.27 -14.02
CA SER A 190 28.59 -21.64 -12.98
C SER A 190 28.16 -22.93 -12.29
N THR A 191 28.93 -24.01 -12.46
CA THR A 191 28.77 -25.26 -11.72
C THR A 191 29.47 -25.18 -10.37
N THR A 192 28.97 -24.36 -9.45
CA THR A 192 29.40 -24.42 -8.05
C THR A 192 28.41 -25.29 -7.27
N ALA A 193 28.57 -26.60 -7.37
CA ALA A 193 28.01 -27.53 -6.41
C ALA A 193 28.85 -27.43 -5.14
N ALA A 194 28.30 -26.83 -4.09
CA ALA A 194 28.85 -26.93 -2.75
C ALA A 194 28.61 -28.37 -2.25
N TRP A 195 29.69 -29.11 -2.03
CA TRP A 195 29.73 -30.23 -1.11
C TRP A 195 30.16 -29.72 0.26
#